data_AF-A0A9P6SGB0-F1
#
_entry.id   AF-A0A9P6SGB0-F1
#
_cell.length_a   1.000
_cell.length_b   1.000
_cell.length_c   1.000
_cell.angle_alpha   90.00
_cell.angle_beta   90.00
_cell.angle_gamma   90.00
#
_symmetry.space_group_name_H-M   'P 1'
#
loop_
_entity.id
_entity.type
_entity.pdbx_description
1 polymer ?
#
loop_
_entity_poly.entity_id
_entity_poly.type
_entity_poly.pdbx_seq_one_letter_code
_entity_poly.pdbx_strand_id
1 'polypeptide(L)'
;MNDSLSQLDSEPLLSNSPGPMSSQPIFGANLEEAIRISHIPDTPMVPAVLHRCAQFLEAKGVDEVGLYRVPGSHANVQKLKRMFDTGKDYNLLTMDAIDSNDIATLLKLYLRERK
;
A
#
# COMPACT_ATOMS: atom_id res chain seq x y z
N MET A 1 56.37 38.39 6.67
CA MET A 1 55.95 37.41 7.69
C MET A 1 54.49 37.74 8.00
N ASN A 2 53.58 37.16 7.21
CA ASN A 2 52.68 36.04 7.58
C ASN A 2 51.47 36.60 8.38
N ASP A 3 50.22 36.43 8.00
CA ASP A 3 49.51 35.32 7.36
C ASP A 3 48.22 35.86 6.71
N SER A 4 47.95 35.55 5.44
CA SER A 4 46.94 34.58 4.97
C SER A 4 45.49 35.14 4.95
N LEU A 5 44.96 35.51 3.77
CA LEU A 5 44.12 34.71 2.85
C LEU A 5 42.77 34.26 3.44
N SER A 6 41.66 34.79 2.87
CA SER A 6 40.44 34.09 2.41
C SER A 6 39.26 35.09 2.33
N GLN A 7 38.98 35.66 1.16
CA GLN A 7 38.08 35.13 0.11
C GLN A 7 36.61 35.06 0.54
N LEU A 8 35.84 36.04 0.05
CA LEU A 8 34.47 35.84 -0.43
C LEU A 8 34.51 34.74 -1.49
N ASP A 9 33.80 33.63 -1.29
CA ASP A 9 32.67 33.18 -2.11
C ASP A 9 32.21 31.78 -1.63
N SER A 10 30.95 31.72 -1.19
CA SER A 10 30.00 30.63 -1.41
C SER A 10 30.52 29.18 -1.46
N GLU A 11 30.63 28.53 -0.30
CA GLU A 11 30.65 27.05 -0.21
C GLU A 11 29.22 26.47 -0.38
N PRO A 12 29.10 25.25 -0.94
CA PRO A 12 28.04 24.89 -1.88
C PRO A 12 26.73 24.49 -1.23
N LEU A 13 25.63 24.73 -1.96
CA LEU A 13 24.31 24.16 -1.71
C LEU A 13 24.37 22.62 -1.81
N LEU A 14 24.70 21.96 -0.70
CA LEU A 14 24.44 20.53 -0.50
C LEU A 14 23.27 20.38 0.47
N SER A 15 22.06 20.46 -0.06
CA SER A 15 20.89 19.90 0.58
C SER A 15 19.97 19.33 -0.49
N ASN A 16 20.46 18.26 -1.09
CA ASN A 16 19.70 17.06 -1.41
C ASN A 16 18.27 17.30 -1.89
N SER A 17 18.10 17.44 -3.21
CA SER A 17 16.82 17.20 -3.86
C SER A 17 16.31 15.81 -3.43
N PRO A 18 15.14 15.68 -2.80
CA PRO A 18 14.42 14.42 -2.90
C PRO A 18 13.68 14.42 -4.23
N GLY A 19 14.24 13.77 -5.24
CA GLY A 19 13.38 12.89 -6.03
C GLY A 19 13.08 11.64 -5.19
N PRO A 20 12.07 10.80 -5.51
CA PRO A 20 10.91 10.96 -6.38
C PRO A 20 9.64 11.28 -5.56
N MET A 21 8.49 11.40 -6.22
CA MET A 21 7.16 11.38 -5.60
C MET A 21 7.11 10.32 -4.49
N SER A 22 7.08 10.71 -3.21
CA SER A 22 6.95 9.79 -2.09
C SER A 22 5.53 9.24 -2.08
N SER A 23 5.26 8.24 -2.92
CA SER A 23 4.06 7.40 -2.80
C SER A 23 4.16 6.71 -1.46
N GLN A 24 3.55 7.29 -0.42
CA GLN A 24 3.48 6.65 0.88
C GLN A 24 2.75 5.32 0.71
N PRO A 25 3.31 4.20 1.19
CA PRO A 25 2.66 2.89 1.04
C PRO A 25 1.37 2.87 1.85
N ILE A 26 0.32 2.26 1.29
CA ILE A 26 -0.96 2.07 1.99
C ILE A 26 -0.80 1.10 3.16
N PHE A 27 0.03 0.07 2.98
CA PHE A 27 0.38 -0.87 4.03
C PHE A 27 1.38 -0.25 5.00
N GLY A 28 1.09 -0.35 6.30
CA GLY A 28 1.89 0.24 7.37
C GLY A 28 1.62 1.74 7.61
N ALA A 29 0.87 2.41 6.74
CA ALA A 29 0.36 3.75 7.02
C ALA A 29 -0.72 3.72 8.12
N ASN A 30 -0.87 4.85 8.82
CA ASN A 30 -1.98 5.02 9.75
C ASN A 30 -3.33 5.02 9.00
N LEU A 31 -4.42 4.76 9.72
CA LEU A 31 -5.76 4.63 9.13
C LEU A 31 -6.17 5.86 8.30
N GLU A 32 -5.97 7.05 8.87
CA GLU A 32 -6.41 8.31 8.29
C GLU A 32 -5.67 8.60 6.98
N GLU A 33 -4.37 8.36 6.95
CA GLU A 33 -3.53 8.47 5.76
C GLU A 33 -3.96 7.48 4.68
N ALA A 34 -4.16 6.21 5.05
CA ALA A 34 -4.59 5.19 4.11
C ALA A 34 -5.96 5.50 3.49
N ILE A 35 -6.88 6.06 4.27
CA ILE A 35 -8.17 6.56 3.76
C ILE A 35 -7.91 7.72 2.82
N ARG A 36 -7.15 8.73 3.23
CA ARG A 36 -6.89 9.94 2.42
C ARG A 36 -6.31 9.61 1.04
N ILE A 37 -5.39 8.64 0.97
CA ILE A 37 -4.72 8.27 -0.27
C ILE A 37 -5.59 7.35 -1.15
N SER A 38 -6.30 6.37 -0.56
CA SER A 38 -6.89 5.25 -1.30
C SER A 38 -8.41 5.11 -1.20
N HIS A 39 -9.11 6.07 -0.58
CA HIS A 39 -10.56 5.99 -0.47
C HIS A 39 -11.24 6.04 -1.85
N ILE A 40 -12.26 5.19 -2.03
CA ILE A 40 -13.05 5.12 -3.25
C ILE A 40 -14.31 5.98 -3.05
N PRO A 41 -14.61 6.94 -3.95
CA PRO A 41 -15.83 7.75 -3.87
C PRO A 41 -17.10 6.89 -3.76
N ASP A 42 -18.10 7.38 -3.03
CA ASP A 42 -19.41 6.73 -2.83
C ASP A 42 -19.35 5.35 -2.14
N THR A 43 -18.25 5.05 -1.45
CA THR A 43 -18.10 3.84 -0.61
C THR A 43 -17.96 4.21 0.87
N PRO A 44 -18.07 3.26 1.81
CA PRO A 44 -17.76 3.53 3.21
C PRO A 44 -16.37 4.14 3.39
N MET A 45 -16.19 4.96 4.42
CA MET A 45 -14.95 5.71 4.67
C MET A 45 -13.82 4.80 5.19
N VAL A 46 -13.33 3.94 4.31
CA VAL A 46 -12.27 2.96 4.52
C VAL A 46 -11.28 2.97 3.35
N PRO A 47 -10.05 2.49 3.54
CA PRO A 47 -9.06 2.33 2.45
C PRO A 47 -9.54 1.34 1.38
N ALA A 48 -9.19 1.59 0.10
CA ALA A 48 -9.60 0.73 -1.04
C ALA A 48 -9.32 -0.75 -0.80
N VAL A 49 -8.16 -1.07 -0.20
CA VAL A 49 -7.78 -2.47 0.09
C VAL A 49 -8.80 -3.17 0.98
N LEU A 50 -9.37 -2.50 1.99
CA LEU A 50 -10.41 -3.11 2.84
C LEU A 50 -11.70 -3.31 2.06
N HIS A 51 -12.15 -2.28 1.34
CA HIS A 51 -13.40 -2.34 0.59
C HIS A 51 -13.36 -3.42 -0.50
N ARG A 52 -12.30 -3.45 -1.30
CA ARG A 52 -12.16 -4.39 -2.42
C ARG A 52 -11.94 -5.82 -1.95
N CYS A 53 -11.16 -6.04 -0.89
CA CYS A 53 -11.01 -7.38 -0.33
C CYS A 53 -12.34 -7.91 0.22
N ALA A 54 -13.08 -7.09 0.98
CA ALA A 54 -14.39 -7.49 1.52
C ALA A 54 -15.38 -7.81 0.39
N GLN A 55 -15.52 -6.91 -0.58
CA GLN A 55 -16.36 -7.11 -1.76
C GLN A 55 -16.03 -8.40 -2.51
N PHE A 56 -14.74 -8.70 -2.71
CA PHE A 56 -14.33 -9.93 -3.39
C PHE A 56 -14.69 -11.18 -2.58
N LEU A 57 -14.42 -11.16 -1.27
CA LEU A 57 -14.66 -12.31 -0.40
C LEU A 57 -16.15 -12.58 -0.18
N GLU A 58 -16.99 -11.55 -0.17
CA GLU A 58 -18.45 -11.69 -0.15
C GLU A 58 -18.97 -12.32 -1.45
N ALA A 59 -18.39 -11.95 -2.60
CA ALA A 59 -18.85 -12.44 -3.90
C ALA A 59 -18.30 -13.83 -4.27
N LYS A 60 -17.06 -14.15 -3.90
CA LYS A 60 -16.34 -15.37 -4.34
C LYS A 60 -15.78 -16.22 -3.21
N GLY A 61 -15.70 -15.69 -1.99
CA GLY A 61 -15.06 -16.37 -0.85
C GLY A 61 -16.00 -17.24 -0.02
N VAL A 62 -17.32 -17.07 -0.15
CA VAL A 62 -18.31 -17.76 0.71
C VAL A 62 -18.26 -19.28 0.63
N ASP A 63 -17.92 -19.83 -0.54
CA ASP A 63 -17.83 -21.27 -0.79
C ASP A 63 -16.38 -21.79 -0.67
N GLU A 64 -15.41 -20.94 -0.34
CA GLU A 64 -14.00 -21.30 -0.24
C GLU A 64 -13.72 -22.14 1.02
N VAL A 65 -13.17 -23.35 0.82
CA VAL A 65 -12.87 -24.25 1.93
C VAL A 65 -11.68 -23.75 2.74
N GLY A 66 -11.92 -23.44 4.01
CA GLY A 66 -10.85 -23.03 4.92
C GLY A 66 -10.43 -21.57 4.71
N LEU A 67 -11.31 -20.72 4.18
CA LEU A 67 -11.11 -19.28 4.09
C LEU A 67 -10.61 -18.70 5.42
N TYR A 68 -9.67 -17.77 5.35
CA TYR A 68 -8.95 -17.17 6.49
C TYR A 68 -8.05 -18.13 7.30
N ARG A 69 -8.23 -19.46 7.20
CA ARG A 69 -7.38 -20.47 7.86
C ARG A 69 -6.23 -20.93 6.97
N VAL A 70 -6.52 -21.25 5.71
CA VAL A 70 -5.53 -21.67 4.72
C VAL A 70 -4.73 -20.44 4.27
N PRO A 71 -3.38 -20.50 4.24
CA PRO A 71 -2.57 -19.39 3.75
C PRO A 71 -2.65 -19.29 2.23
N GLY A 72 -2.75 -18.07 1.72
CA GLY A 72 -2.57 -17.78 0.30
C GLY A 72 -1.12 -17.93 -0.17
N SER A 73 -0.94 -17.91 -1.48
CA SER A 73 0.35 -17.85 -2.17
C SER A 73 1.11 -16.58 -1.80
N HIS A 74 2.29 -16.76 -1.19
CA HIS A 74 3.15 -15.65 -0.80
C HIS A 74 3.48 -14.72 -1.98
N ALA A 75 3.73 -15.27 -3.17
CA ALA A 75 4.04 -14.48 -4.36
C ALA A 75 2.85 -13.61 -4.80
N ASN A 76 1.64 -14.15 -4.79
CA ASN A 76 0.43 -13.42 -5.17
C ASN A 76 0.07 -12.35 -4.13
N VAL A 77 0.13 -12.69 -2.84
CA VAL A 77 -0.11 -11.73 -1.75
C VAL A 77 0.85 -10.54 -1.84
N GLN A 78 2.15 -10.77 -2.09
CA GLN A 78 3.12 -9.68 -2.26
C GLN A 78 2.91 -8.89 -3.56
N LYS A 79 2.41 -9.51 -4.63
CA LYS A 79 2.01 -8.79 -5.85
C LYS A 79 0.82 -7.87 -5.56
N LEU A 80 -0.22 -8.40 -4.93
CA LEU A 80 -1.43 -7.64 -4.58
C LEU A 80 -1.13 -6.50 -3.61
N LYS A 81 -0.28 -6.74 -2.59
CA LYS A 81 0.20 -5.70 -1.68
C LYS A 81 0.82 -4.54 -2.44
N ARG A 82 1.77 -4.83 -3.34
CA ARG A 82 2.43 -3.81 -4.18
C ARG A 82 1.46 -3.04 -5.07
N MET A 83 0.41 -3.70 -5.56
CA MET A 83 -0.64 -3.02 -6.32
C MET A 83 -1.36 -1.99 -5.44
N PHE A 84 -1.92 -2.41 -4.30
CA PHE A 84 -2.63 -1.51 -3.40
C PHE A 84 -1.73 -0.44 -2.77
N ASP A 85 -0.43 -0.70 -2.57
CA ASP A 85 0.54 0.29 -2.09
C ASP A 85 0.70 1.50 -3.02
N THR A 86 0.24 1.42 -4.28
CA THR A 86 0.20 2.57 -5.19
C THR A 86 -0.90 3.58 -4.87
N GLY A 87 -1.81 3.27 -3.93
CA GLY A 87 -2.96 4.10 -3.59
C GLY A 87 -4.09 4.05 -4.61
N LYS A 88 -3.93 3.29 -5.70
CA LYS A 88 -4.96 3.15 -6.73
C LYS A 88 -6.02 2.14 -6.33
N ASP A 89 -7.21 2.35 -6.87
CA ASP A 89 -8.30 1.39 -6.81
C ASP A 89 -8.08 0.24 -7.80
N TYR A 90 -8.24 -1.00 -7.33
CA TYR A 90 -8.15 -2.21 -8.13
C TYR A 90 -9.41 -3.04 -7.93
N ASN A 91 -10.22 -3.15 -8.99
CA ASN A 91 -11.39 -4.00 -8.97
C ASN A 91 -10.99 -5.49 -9.06
N LEU A 92 -10.94 -6.16 -7.91
CA LEU A 92 -10.54 -7.57 -7.82
C LEU A 92 -11.53 -8.51 -8.51
N LEU A 93 -12.79 -8.13 -8.68
CA LEU A 93 -13.80 -8.98 -9.32
C LEU A 93 -13.56 -9.15 -10.83
N THR A 94 -12.97 -8.14 -11.46
CA THR A 94 -12.64 -8.13 -12.90
C THR A 94 -11.28 -8.74 -13.22
N MET A 95 -10.49 -9.09 -12.20
CA MET A 95 -9.19 -9.70 -12.39
C MET A 95 -9.32 -11.23 -12.48
N ASP A 96 -8.66 -11.80 -13.48
CA ASP A 96 -8.61 -13.25 -13.67
C ASP A 96 -7.62 -13.90 -12.71
N ALA A 97 -7.88 -15.17 -12.38
CA ALA A 97 -6.99 -16.04 -11.61
C ALA A 97 -6.58 -15.49 -10.23
N ILE A 98 -7.47 -14.77 -9.55
CA ILE A 98 -7.32 -14.42 -8.13
C ILE A 98 -7.94 -15.50 -7.25
N ASP A 99 -7.14 -16.02 -6.30
CA ASP A 99 -7.58 -17.00 -5.30
C ASP A 99 -8.16 -16.31 -4.05
N SER A 100 -9.23 -16.87 -3.49
CA SER A 100 -9.87 -16.34 -2.28
C SER A 100 -8.96 -16.36 -1.06
N ASN A 101 -8.07 -17.35 -0.93
CA ASN A 101 -7.10 -17.44 0.16
C ASN A 101 -6.00 -16.37 0.03
N ASP A 102 -5.65 -15.95 -1.19
CA ASP A 102 -4.74 -14.83 -1.43
C ASP A 102 -5.35 -13.52 -0.92
N ILE A 103 -6.61 -13.25 -1.25
CA ILE A 103 -7.31 -12.05 -0.81
C ILE A 103 -7.53 -12.05 0.71
N ALA A 104 -7.93 -13.18 1.29
CA ALA A 104 -8.06 -13.31 2.74
C ALA A 104 -6.72 -13.11 3.45
N THR A 105 -5.62 -13.62 2.89
CA THR A 105 -4.27 -13.43 3.44
C THR A 105 -3.80 -11.99 3.32
N LEU A 106 -4.08 -11.33 2.19
CA LEU A 106 -3.80 -9.92 1.98
C LEU A 106 -4.56 -9.03 2.97
N LEU A 107 -5.85 -9.30 3.18
CA LEU A 107 -6.68 -8.56 4.13
C LEU A 107 -6.14 -8.69 5.56
N LYS A 108 -5.79 -9.91 5.99
CA LYS A 108 -5.13 -10.15 7.28
C LYS A 108 -3.79 -9.41 7.40
N LEU A 109 -3.00 -9.43 6.33
CA LEU A 109 -1.70 -8.74 6.30
C LEU A 109 -1.87 -7.24 6.52
N TYR A 110 -2.83 -6.63 5.84
CA TYR A 110 -3.13 -5.22 5.98
C TYR A 110 -3.51 -4.84 7.41
N LEU A 111 -4.42 -5.60 8.02
CA LEU A 111 -4.86 -5.36 9.40
C LEU A 111 -3.73 -5.55 10.42
N ARG A 112 -2.79 -6.46 10.16
CA ARG A 112 -1.65 -6.74 11.05
C ARG A 112 -0.58 -5.65 11.01
N GLU A 113 -0.38 -5.02 9.86
CA GLU A 113 0.66 -4.00 9.68
C GLU A 113 0.26 -2.60 10.17
N ARG A 114 -1.02 -2.39 10.53
CA ARG A 114 -1.50 -1.16 11.16
C ARG A 114 -0.89 -1.03 12.56
N LYS A 115 -0.16 0.06 12.81
CA LYS A 115 0.24 0.51 14.15
C LYS A 115 -0.64 1.64 14.62
#